data_AF-A0A521W5A2-F1
#
_entry.id   AF-A0A521W5A2-F1
#
_cell.length_a   1.000
_cell.length_b   1.000
_cell.length_c   1.000
_cell.angle_alpha   90.00
_cell.angle_beta   90.00
_cell.angle_gamma   90.00
#
_symmetry.space_group_name_H-M   'P 1'
#
loop_
_entity.id
_entity.type
_entity.pdbx_description
1 polymer ?
#
loop_
_entity_poly.entity_id
_entity_poly.type
_entity_poly.pdbx_seq_one_letter_code
_entity_poly.pdbx_strand_id
1 'polypeptide(L)'
;LVLLSFGLLSPNKGFENVISALPAIVERHKNLVYIILGVTHPHVIQQQGETYRLSLQWLAREKGVESHVIFYNQFVSIEQLIEFIGAADIYITPYLNATQIVSGTLAYTLGAGKAVISTPYWYAEEMLADGRGVLVPFSDSVALAENVIDLLDNEVKRHAMRKRAYLYGRSMIWSRVALSYINSFDRARAERRHFIPPNFKVNALDIRPVELPPLKLDHLHRMTDETGMLQHALFTVPNYREGYTTDDNARALMVSALLEALGSSDALELTSRYLAFIWYAFNPETRRFRNFMDYNRRWIEESGSDDSHGRALWALGTLLGRSNTQALHSMAGRLFEQALPTILDTSSPRAWAFTLIGIHEYLQRFAGDRRAGQVREELGGRLLRLYQSNQTKEWQWFEPGLTYCNAALPHALMMCGQSIPNTSMTEAGLESLSWLTTLQRSKVGHFVPIGSNGFYERGGERARFDQQPVEAQAMVSACLMAYQITGDKCWHKEARSAFDWFLGRNDLNLPIYDPTTGGCRDGLHPDRPNENQGAESTLAFLQALLELRLSEDIILSLKEVASL
;
A
#
# COMPACT_ATOMS: atom_id res chain seq x y z
N LEU A 1 -57.54 -15.19 16.38
CA LEU A 1 -56.74 -13.99 16.03
C LEU A 1 -55.60 -13.88 17.02
N VAL A 2 -54.39 -13.56 16.58
CA VAL A 2 -53.19 -13.59 17.44
C VAL A 2 -52.48 -12.24 17.43
N LEU A 3 -52.41 -11.60 18.60
CA LEU A 3 -51.50 -10.49 18.87
C LEU A 3 -50.19 -11.05 19.41
N LEU A 4 -49.07 -10.52 18.96
CA LEU A 4 -47.74 -10.96 19.41
C LEU A 4 -46.90 -9.80 19.90
N SER A 5 -46.26 -10.02 21.04
CA SER A 5 -45.09 -9.28 21.49
C SER A 5 -44.01 -10.27 21.87
N PHE A 6 -42.76 -10.01 21.52
CA PHE A 6 -41.67 -10.89 21.94
C PHE A 6 -40.39 -10.13 22.24
N GLY A 7 -39.49 -10.80 22.96
CA GLY A 7 -38.20 -10.28 23.42
C GLY A 7 -38.08 -10.31 24.93
N LEU A 8 -37.09 -9.59 25.46
CA LEU A 8 -36.86 -9.53 26.91
C LEU A 8 -37.89 -8.64 27.62
N LEU A 9 -38.57 -9.19 28.62
CA LEU A 9 -39.58 -8.46 29.39
C LEU A 9 -38.91 -7.47 30.35
N SER A 10 -39.33 -6.22 30.30
CA SER A 10 -38.93 -5.17 31.23
C SER A 10 -39.98 -4.06 31.26
N PRO A 11 -40.08 -3.25 32.33
CA PRO A 11 -41.07 -2.17 32.45
C PRO A 11 -41.09 -1.22 31.26
N ASN A 12 -39.92 -0.91 30.69
CA ASN A 12 -39.82 0.00 29.54
C ASN A 12 -40.45 -0.56 28.24
N LYS A 13 -40.84 -1.84 28.21
CA LYS A 13 -41.50 -2.46 27.05
C LYS A 13 -43.00 -2.20 27.00
N GLY A 14 -43.61 -1.75 28.09
CA GLY A 14 -44.99 -1.23 28.12
C GLY A 14 -46.09 -2.25 27.85
N PHE A 15 -45.87 -3.54 28.16
CA PHE A 15 -46.87 -4.59 27.90
C PHE A 15 -48.18 -4.40 28.67
N GLU A 16 -48.13 -3.69 29.80
CA GLU A 16 -49.30 -3.29 30.59
C GLU A 16 -50.32 -2.47 29.78
N ASN A 17 -49.86 -1.69 28.80
CA ASN A 17 -50.75 -0.91 27.91
C ASN A 17 -51.54 -1.82 26.98
N VAL A 18 -50.93 -2.92 26.51
CA VAL A 18 -51.61 -3.91 25.66
C VAL A 18 -52.63 -4.69 26.46
N ILE A 19 -52.26 -5.14 27.67
CA ILE A 19 -53.18 -5.86 28.55
C ILE A 19 -54.37 -4.96 28.92
N SER A 20 -54.14 -3.68 29.19
CA SER A 20 -55.21 -2.71 29.50
C SER A 20 -56.14 -2.44 28.31
N ALA A 21 -55.66 -2.62 27.08
CA ALA A 21 -56.46 -2.46 25.85
C ALA A 21 -57.33 -3.69 25.52
N LEU A 22 -56.97 -4.88 26.04
CA LEU A 22 -57.63 -6.14 25.69
C LEU A 22 -59.13 -6.20 25.97
N PRO A 23 -59.70 -5.62 27.06
CA PRO A 23 -61.14 -5.71 27.30
C PRO A 23 -61.98 -5.21 26.12
N ALA A 24 -61.63 -4.05 25.57
CA ALA A 24 -62.31 -3.48 24.40
C ALA A 24 -62.09 -4.31 23.13
N ILE A 25 -60.88 -4.86 22.94
CA ILE A 25 -60.56 -5.70 21.77
C ILE A 25 -61.34 -7.02 21.82
N VAL A 26 -61.39 -7.68 22.98
CA VAL A 26 -62.03 -9.00 23.17
C VAL A 26 -63.56 -8.89 23.11
N GLU A 27 -64.14 -7.78 23.54
CA GLU A 27 -65.58 -7.51 23.39
C GLU A 27 -66.02 -7.64 21.92
N ARG A 28 -65.19 -7.13 21.00
CA ARG A 28 -65.42 -7.21 19.55
C ARG A 28 -64.91 -8.51 18.92
N HIS A 29 -63.76 -9.01 19.37
CA HIS A 29 -63.10 -10.21 18.84
C HIS A 29 -62.88 -11.26 19.94
N LYS A 30 -63.93 -12.01 20.28
CA LYS A 30 -63.94 -12.97 21.40
C LYS A 30 -62.89 -14.10 21.30
N ASN A 31 -62.40 -14.39 20.10
CA ASN A 31 -61.41 -15.45 19.81
C ASN A 31 -59.96 -14.92 19.66
N LEU A 32 -59.68 -13.72 20.16
CA LEU A 32 -58.36 -13.11 20.11
C LEU A 32 -57.48 -13.56 21.28
N VAL A 33 -56.21 -13.88 21.01
CA VAL A 33 -55.21 -14.19 22.04
C VAL A 33 -54.01 -13.26 21.89
N TYR A 34 -53.49 -12.78 23.01
CA TYR A 34 -52.25 -12.03 23.09
C TYR A 34 -51.13 -12.90 23.65
N ILE A 35 -50.09 -13.12 22.84
CA ILE A 35 -48.91 -13.90 23.21
C ILE A 35 -47.78 -12.94 23.57
N ILE A 36 -47.27 -13.07 24.79
CA ILE A 36 -46.02 -12.47 25.24
C ILE A 36 -44.96 -13.57 25.25
N LEU A 37 -44.07 -13.53 24.27
CA LEU A 37 -43.03 -14.54 24.04
C LEU A 37 -41.65 -14.03 24.49
N GLY A 38 -41.09 -14.65 25.52
CA GLY A 38 -39.76 -14.32 26.01
C GLY A 38 -39.69 -14.33 27.53
N VAL A 39 -38.47 -14.13 28.03
CA VAL A 39 -38.19 -14.14 29.46
C VAL A 39 -37.97 -12.75 30.02
N THR A 40 -38.13 -12.60 31.33
CA THR A 40 -37.77 -11.37 32.05
C THR A 40 -36.29 -11.04 31.83
N HIS A 41 -35.99 -9.77 31.55
CA HIS A 41 -34.64 -9.30 31.27
C HIS A 41 -33.71 -9.65 32.45
N PRO A 42 -32.50 -10.21 32.22
CA PRO A 42 -31.62 -10.67 33.31
C PRO A 42 -31.34 -9.62 34.39
N HIS A 43 -31.16 -8.36 33.99
CA HIS A 43 -30.95 -7.24 34.94
C HIS A 43 -32.19 -6.93 35.79
N VAL A 44 -33.40 -7.14 35.24
CA VAL A 44 -34.65 -6.97 35.98
C VAL A 44 -34.82 -8.11 36.99
N ILE A 45 -34.51 -9.35 36.59
CA ILE A 45 -34.49 -10.51 37.50
C ILE A 45 -33.52 -10.28 38.66
N GLN A 46 -32.33 -9.74 38.38
CA GLN A 46 -31.31 -9.49 39.40
C GLN A 46 -31.75 -8.44 40.43
N GLN A 47 -32.48 -7.40 40.02
CA GLN A 47 -32.89 -6.29 40.89
C GLN A 47 -34.25 -6.51 41.57
N GLN A 48 -35.19 -7.15 40.88
CA GLN A 48 -36.61 -7.19 41.25
C GLN A 48 -37.21 -8.60 41.13
N GLY A 49 -36.41 -9.62 40.80
CA GLY A 49 -36.91 -10.96 40.53
C GLY A 49 -37.92 -10.98 39.38
N GLU A 50 -38.98 -11.78 39.54
CA GLU A 50 -40.05 -11.93 38.54
C GLU A 50 -41.21 -10.93 38.76
N THR A 51 -41.03 -9.92 39.60
CA THR A 51 -42.09 -9.01 40.03
C THR A 51 -42.82 -8.35 38.86
N TYR A 52 -42.09 -7.94 37.81
CA TYR A 52 -42.71 -7.32 36.63
C TYR A 52 -43.58 -8.30 35.83
N ARG A 53 -43.14 -9.53 35.61
CA ARG A 53 -43.96 -10.53 34.89
C ARG A 53 -45.20 -10.91 35.71
N LEU A 54 -45.04 -11.06 37.02
CA LEU A 54 -46.14 -11.35 37.93
C LEU A 54 -47.15 -10.19 37.98
N SER A 55 -46.71 -8.93 37.97
CA SER A 55 -47.62 -7.78 37.94
C SER A 55 -48.44 -7.72 36.65
N LEU A 56 -47.88 -8.09 35.50
CA LEU A 56 -48.62 -8.22 34.25
C LEU A 56 -49.69 -9.33 34.32
N GLN A 57 -49.39 -10.45 34.98
CA GLN A 57 -50.38 -11.53 35.19
C GLN A 57 -51.51 -11.09 36.13
N TRP A 58 -51.21 -10.32 37.17
CA TRP A 58 -52.22 -9.74 38.05
C TRP A 58 -53.09 -8.73 37.31
N LEU A 59 -52.49 -7.85 36.50
CA LEU A 59 -53.22 -6.89 35.69
C LEU A 59 -54.18 -7.58 34.72
N ALA A 60 -53.76 -8.69 34.09
CA ALA A 60 -54.64 -9.46 33.21
C ALA A 60 -55.88 -10.01 33.94
N ARG A 61 -55.73 -10.47 35.19
CA ARG A 61 -56.85 -10.91 36.05
C ARG A 61 -57.73 -9.76 36.49
N GLU A 62 -57.13 -8.64 36.89
CA GLU A 62 -57.86 -7.43 37.30
C GLU A 62 -58.75 -6.90 36.16
N LYS A 63 -58.25 -6.98 34.92
CA LYS A 63 -58.98 -6.58 33.71
C LYS A 63 -59.92 -7.67 33.17
N GLY A 64 -59.94 -8.86 33.78
CA GLY A 64 -60.80 -9.98 33.37
C GLY A 64 -60.47 -10.58 32.00
N VAL A 65 -59.20 -10.52 31.59
CA VAL A 65 -58.71 -10.97 30.27
C VAL A 65 -57.66 -12.08 30.36
N GLU A 66 -57.51 -12.71 31.54
CA GLU A 66 -56.49 -13.74 31.78
C GLU A 66 -56.62 -14.96 30.86
N SER A 67 -57.82 -15.28 30.36
CA SER A 67 -58.04 -16.34 29.38
C SER A 67 -57.54 -16.00 27.98
N HIS A 68 -57.22 -14.73 27.72
CA HIS A 68 -56.81 -14.21 26.42
C HIS A 68 -55.33 -13.80 26.40
N VAL A 69 -54.56 -14.01 27.48
CA VAL A 69 -53.14 -13.68 27.56
C VAL A 69 -52.30 -14.94 27.81
N ILE A 70 -51.35 -15.23 26.90
CA ILE A 70 -50.41 -16.34 27.02
C ILE A 70 -49.00 -15.79 27.26
N PHE A 71 -48.42 -16.15 28.40
CA PHE A 71 -47.00 -15.90 28.68
C PHE A 71 -46.18 -17.14 28.32
N TYR A 72 -45.41 -17.06 27.23
CA TYR A 72 -44.47 -18.10 26.83
C TYR A 72 -43.06 -17.75 27.35
N ASN A 73 -42.79 -18.12 28.59
CA ASN A 73 -41.58 -17.73 29.34
C ASN A 73 -40.34 -18.56 28.96
N GLN A 74 -39.91 -18.49 27.71
CA GLN A 74 -38.74 -19.19 27.19
C GLN A 74 -37.99 -18.35 26.16
N PHE A 75 -36.67 -18.56 26.07
CA PHE A 75 -35.93 -18.19 24.86
C PHE A 75 -36.14 -19.28 23.81
N VAL A 76 -36.63 -18.89 22.64
CA VAL A 76 -36.90 -19.80 21.54
C VAL A 76 -35.81 -19.73 20.47
N SER A 77 -35.67 -20.79 19.68
CA SER A 77 -34.79 -20.78 18.51
C SER A 77 -35.33 -19.84 17.42
N ILE A 78 -34.51 -19.53 16.41
CA ILE A 78 -34.94 -18.67 15.31
C ILE A 78 -36.06 -19.33 14.49
N GLU A 79 -36.03 -20.66 14.33
CA GLU A 79 -37.05 -21.43 13.62
C GLU A 79 -38.40 -21.32 14.34
N GLN A 80 -38.41 -21.53 15.66
CA GLN A 80 -39.60 -21.38 16.49
C GLN A 80 -40.11 -19.94 16.51
N LEU A 81 -39.20 -18.96 16.56
CA LEU A 81 -39.59 -17.55 16.49
C LEU A 81 -40.30 -17.21 15.17
N ILE A 82 -39.83 -17.78 14.06
CA ILE A 82 -40.48 -17.62 12.74
C ILE A 82 -41.89 -18.23 12.75
N GLU A 83 -42.11 -19.36 13.42
CA GLU A 83 -43.45 -19.95 13.57
C GLU A 83 -44.40 -19.03 14.35
N PHE A 84 -43.96 -18.48 15.49
CA PHE A 84 -44.75 -17.52 16.28
C PHE A 84 -45.06 -16.25 15.48
N ILE A 85 -44.06 -15.68 14.80
CA ILE A 85 -44.26 -14.53 13.92
C ILE A 85 -45.25 -14.93 12.81
N GLY A 86 -45.09 -16.10 12.20
CA GLY A 86 -45.96 -16.67 11.18
C GLY A 86 -47.42 -16.79 11.60
N ALA A 87 -47.68 -17.20 12.84
CA ALA A 87 -49.02 -17.33 13.41
C ALA A 87 -49.65 -15.98 13.81
N ALA A 88 -48.86 -14.93 14.04
CA ALA A 88 -49.37 -13.62 14.45
C ALA A 88 -50.14 -12.87 13.35
N ASP A 89 -51.27 -12.27 13.71
CA ASP A 89 -52.03 -11.35 12.86
C ASP A 89 -51.46 -9.93 12.94
N ILE A 90 -51.17 -9.47 14.16
CA ILE A 90 -50.62 -8.14 14.46
C ILE A 90 -49.49 -8.28 15.48
N TYR A 91 -48.36 -7.64 15.20
CA TYR A 91 -47.24 -7.50 16.12
C TYR A 91 -47.28 -6.14 16.82
N ILE A 92 -47.00 -6.09 18.13
CA ILE A 92 -47.10 -4.86 18.93
C ILE A 92 -45.78 -4.55 19.64
N THR A 93 -45.30 -3.29 19.53
CA THR A 93 -44.17 -2.77 20.32
C THR A 93 -44.57 -1.50 21.09
N PRO A 94 -45.14 -1.63 22.30
CA PRO A 94 -45.72 -0.51 23.05
C PRO A 94 -44.67 0.16 23.96
N TYR A 95 -43.46 0.36 23.44
CA TYR A 95 -42.30 0.77 24.23
C TYR A 95 -42.47 2.19 24.78
N LEU A 96 -41.96 2.45 25.98
CA LEU A 96 -42.14 3.74 26.65
C LEU A 96 -41.00 4.73 26.38
N ASN A 97 -39.83 4.25 25.97
CA ASN A 97 -38.67 5.10 25.72
C ASN A 97 -38.61 5.55 24.25
N ALA A 98 -38.84 6.84 23.99
CA ALA A 98 -38.76 7.43 22.66
C ALA A 98 -37.36 7.34 22.02
N THR A 99 -36.29 7.34 22.82
CA THR A 99 -34.90 7.37 22.33
C THR A 99 -34.37 6.02 21.86
N GLN A 100 -35.21 4.99 21.78
CA GLN A 100 -34.81 3.66 21.30
C GLN A 100 -34.43 3.72 19.80
N ILE A 101 -33.13 3.61 19.52
CA ILE A 101 -32.57 3.68 18.15
C ILE A 101 -32.58 2.35 17.40
N VAL A 102 -32.86 1.22 18.06
CA VAL A 102 -32.84 -0.11 17.43
C VAL A 102 -33.89 -1.04 18.03
N SER A 103 -34.49 -1.90 17.21
CA SER A 103 -35.37 -2.97 17.69
C SER A 103 -35.27 -4.19 16.78
N GLY A 104 -34.54 -5.21 17.23
CA GLY A 104 -34.41 -6.46 16.48
C GLY A 104 -35.75 -7.16 16.29
N THR A 105 -36.64 -7.07 17.28
CA THR A 105 -37.96 -7.72 17.24
C THR A 105 -38.89 -7.06 16.21
N LEU A 106 -38.78 -5.73 16.07
CA LEU A 106 -39.44 -4.99 14.99
C LEU A 106 -38.83 -5.33 13.62
N ALA A 107 -37.50 -5.44 13.52
CA ALA A 107 -36.84 -5.79 12.27
C ALA A 107 -37.26 -7.16 11.74
N TYR A 108 -37.32 -8.19 12.60
CA TYR A 108 -37.78 -9.54 12.23
C TYR A 108 -39.23 -9.53 11.74
N THR A 109 -40.13 -8.82 12.43
CA THR A 109 -41.57 -8.82 12.11
C THR A 109 -41.89 -8.00 10.87
N LEU A 110 -41.21 -6.87 10.68
CA LEU A 110 -41.32 -6.08 9.46
C LEU A 110 -40.77 -6.85 8.26
N GLY A 111 -39.61 -7.51 8.41
CA GLY A 111 -39.03 -8.38 7.39
C GLY A 111 -39.92 -9.56 7.01
N ALA A 112 -40.67 -10.10 7.96
CA ALA A 112 -41.69 -11.12 7.73
C ALA A 112 -43.01 -10.58 7.15
N GLY A 113 -43.12 -9.26 6.92
CA GLY A 113 -44.31 -8.63 6.35
C GLY A 113 -45.53 -8.69 7.25
N LYS A 114 -45.36 -8.54 8.56
CA LYS A 114 -46.46 -8.51 9.53
C LYS A 114 -47.03 -7.10 9.69
N ALA A 115 -48.31 -7.05 10.09
CA ALA A 115 -48.93 -5.78 10.46
C ALA A 115 -48.37 -5.39 11.84
N VAL A 116 -47.92 -4.15 11.97
CA VAL A 116 -47.25 -3.67 13.18
C VAL A 116 -47.98 -2.46 13.74
N ILE A 117 -48.23 -2.49 15.04
CA ILE A 117 -48.62 -1.31 15.83
C ILE A 117 -47.49 -1.02 16.82
N SER A 118 -47.04 0.22 16.89
CA SER A 118 -45.96 0.63 17.79
C SER A 118 -46.25 1.97 18.41
N THR A 119 -45.61 2.26 19.55
CA THR A 119 -45.41 3.65 19.98
C THR A 119 -44.33 4.33 19.12
N PRO A 120 -44.30 5.68 19.02
CA PRO A 120 -43.38 6.41 18.15
C PRO A 120 -41.99 6.59 18.80
N TYR A 121 -41.28 5.49 19.04
CA TYR A 121 -39.84 5.56 19.31
C TYR A 121 -39.06 5.71 17.99
N TRP A 122 -37.91 6.37 18.01
CA TRP A 122 -37.20 6.80 16.79
C TRP A 122 -37.08 5.72 15.72
N TYR A 123 -36.69 4.50 16.11
CA TYR A 123 -36.58 3.38 15.17
C TYR A 123 -37.93 2.93 14.62
N ALA A 124 -39.02 2.94 15.40
CA ALA A 124 -40.35 2.62 14.89
C ALA A 124 -40.88 3.69 13.94
N GLU A 125 -40.62 4.96 14.19
CA GLU A 125 -41.03 6.05 13.29
C GLU A 125 -40.42 5.86 11.89
N GLU A 126 -39.13 5.57 11.83
CA GLU A 126 -38.43 5.31 10.57
C GLU A 126 -38.93 4.03 9.89
N MET A 127 -39.05 2.94 10.64
CA MET A 127 -39.37 1.62 10.10
C MET A 127 -40.83 1.50 9.65
N LEU A 128 -41.75 2.22 10.28
CA LEU A 128 -43.20 2.15 10.03
C LEU A 128 -43.75 3.30 9.17
N ALA A 129 -42.92 4.27 8.78
CA ALA A 129 -43.29 5.36 7.88
C ALA A 129 -43.93 4.87 6.56
N ASP A 130 -44.55 5.77 5.80
CA ASP A 130 -45.21 5.46 4.51
C ASP A 130 -46.29 4.35 4.62
N GLY A 131 -46.94 4.26 5.79
CA GLY A 131 -47.99 3.28 6.07
C GLY A 131 -47.50 1.83 6.15
N ARG A 132 -46.24 1.60 6.51
CA ARG A 132 -45.64 0.28 6.79
C ARG A 132 -46.07 -0.28 8.14
N GLY A 133 -46.59 0.55 9.03
CA GLY A 133 -47.27 0.19 10.27
C GLY A 133 -48.19 1.30 10.76
N VAL A 134 -48.63 1.20 12.00
CA VAL A 134 -49.39 2.24 12.71
C VAL A 134 -48.63 2.67 13.96
N LEU A 135 -48.59 3.98 14.19
CA LEU A 135 -48.06 4.56 15.40
C LEU A 135 -49.21 5.01 16.31
N VAL A 136 -49.13 4.67 17.59
CA VAL A 136 -50.09 5.09 18.63
C VAL A 136 -49.37 5.90 19.71
N PRO A 137 -50.04 6.86 20.39
CA PRO A 137 -49.41 7.62 21.46
C PRO A 137 -48.86 6.74 22.59
N PHE A 138 -47.81 7.21 23.27
CA PHE A 138 -47.25 6.52 24.43
C PHE A 138 -48.28 6.42 25.56
N SER A 139 -48.34 5.26 26.20
CA SER A 139 -49.22 4.98 27.35
C SER A 139 -50.72 5.16 27.06
N ASP A 140 -51.15 5.03 25.80
CA ASP A 140 -52.55 5.16 25.39
C ASP A 140 -53.13 3.81 24.98
N SER A 141 -53.71 3.10 25.95
CA SER A 141 -54.38 1.81 25.72
C SER A 141 -55.67 1.93 24.90
N VAL A 142 -56.32 3.09 24.87
CA VAL A 142 -57.56 3.31 24.09
C VAL A 142 -57.22 3.43 22.61
N ALA A 143 -56.26 4.29 22.27
CA ALA A 143 -55.78 4.42 20.90
C ALA A 143 -55.19 3.11 20.36
N LEU A 144 -54.51 2.33 21.22
CA LEU A 144 -54.04 0.99 20.87
C LEU A 144 -55.22 0.06 20.53
N ALA A 145 -56.25 0.00 21.38
CA ALA A 145 -57.43 -0.84 21.15
C ALA A 145 -58.14 -0.50 19.84
N GLU A 146 -58.37 0.79 19.58
CA GLU A 146 -59.03 1.28 18.37
C GLU A 146 -58.27 0.86 17.11
N ASN A 147 -56.95 1.01 17.09
CA ASN A 147 -56.13 0.65 15.94
C ASN A 147 -55.99 -0.88 15.76
N VAL A 148 -55.97 -1.65 16.84
CA VAL A 148 -56.03 -3.11 16.75
C VAL A 148 -57.35 -3.55 16.12
N ILE A 149 -58.48 -3.03 16.63
CA ILE A 149 -59.82 -3.34 16.12
C ILE A 149 -59.93 -2.98 14.63
N ASP A 150 -59.54 -1.76 14.25
CA ASP A 150 -59.61 -1.31 12.86
C ASP A 150 -58.81 -2.21 11.90
N LEU A 151 -57.60 -2.64 12.28
CA LEU A 151 -56.79 -3.55 11.46
C LEU A 151 -57.33 -4.99 11.44
N LEU A 152 -58.05 -5.42 12.48
CA LEU A 152 -58.69 -6.74 12.52
C LEU A 152 -59.96 -6.79 11.66
N ASP A 153 -60.74 -5.71 11.66
CA ASP A 153 -61.95 -5.58 10.85
C ASP A 153 -61.66 -5.24 9.38
N ASN A 154 -60.58 -4.52 9.10
CA ASN A 154 -60.22 -4.09 7.76
C ASN A 154 -59.06 -4.90 7.19
N GLU A 155 -59.40 -6.08 6.66
CA GLU A 155 -58.42 -7.00 6.08
C GLU A 155 -57.63 -6.38 4.91
N VAL A 156 -58.28 -5.55 4.08
CA VAL A 156 -57.65 -4.87 2.94
C VAL A 156 -56.57 -3.91 3.42
N LYS A 157 -56.88 -3.08 4.42
CA LYS A 157 -55.92 -2.14 5.03
C LYS A 157 -54.74 -2.89 5.64
N ARG A 158 -55.01 -3.98 6.36
CA ARG A 158 -53.98 -4.81 6.98
C ARG A 158 -53.06 -5.47 5.94
N HIS A 159 -53.60 -6.05 4.87
CA HIS A 159 -52.78 -6.65 3.81
C HIS A 159 -51.95 -5.61 3.04
N ALA A 160 -52.50 -4.44 2.78
CA ALA A 160 -51.77 -3.35 2.13
C ALA A 160 -50.56 -2.90 2.98
N MET A 161 -50.74 -2.76 4.29
CA MET A 161 -49.66 -2.46 5.23
C MET A 161 -48.58 -3.55 5.22
N ARG A 162 -49.00 -4.82 5.35
CA ARG A 162 -48.11 -5.99 5.33
C ARG A 162 -47.26 -6.04 4.05
N LYS A 163 -47.87 -5.75 2.90
CA LYS A 163 -47.17 -5.70 1.61
C LYS A 163 -46.11 -4.61 1.58
N ARG A 164 -46.42 -3.40 2.07
CA ARG A 164 -45.45 -2.30 2.17
C ARG A 164 -44.30 -2.63 3.11
N ALA A 165 -44.61 -3.18 4.29
CA ALA A 165 -43.62 -3.65 5.26
C ALA A 165 -42.67 -4.69 4.64
N TYR A 166 -43.23 -5.71 3.98
CA TYR A 166 -42.44 -6.76 3.33
C TYR A 166 -41.51 -6.21 2.25
N LEU A 167 -42.03 -5.37 1.34
CA LEU A 167 -41.25 -4.77 0.26
C LEU A 167 -40.09 -3.92 0.79
N TYR A 168 -40.33 -3.16 1.86
CA TYR A 168 -39.28 -2.40 2.53
C TYR A 168 -38.24 -3.31 3.18
N GLY A 169 -38.68 -4.35 3.90
CA GLY A 169 -37.78 -5.35 4.49
C GLY A 169 -36.88 -6.06 3.47
N ARG A 170 -37.29 -6.17 2.19
CA ARG A 170 -36.45 -6.75 1.13
C ARG A 170 -35.19 -5.94 0.82
N SER A 171 -35.13 -4.66 1.15
CA SER A 171 -33.92 -3.85 1.00
C SER A 171 -32.87 -4.16 2.08
N MET A 172 -33.29 -4.79 3.19
CA MET A 172 -32.46 -5.04 4.38
C MET A 172 -31.87 -6.45 4.43
N ILE A 173 -32.15 -7.28 3.42
CA ILE A 173 -31.57 -8.63 3.35
C ILE A 173 -30.06 -8.56 3.14
N TRP A 174 -29.35 -9.58 3.62
CA TRP A 174 -27.89 -9.57 3.63
C TRP A 174 -27.27 -9.38 2.23
N SER A 175 -27.86 -9.96 1.18
CA SER A 175 -27.38 -9.77 -0.19
C SER A 175 -27.48 -8.32 -0.70
N ARG A 176 -28.47 -7.55 -0.24
CA ARG A 176 -28.59 -6.11 -0.55
C ARG A 176 -27.61 -5.28 0.27
N VAL A 177 -27.46 -5.59 1.55
CA VAL A 177 -26.51 -4.93 2.45
C VAL A 177 -25.08 -5.11 1.94
N ALA A 178 -24.71 -6.33 1.52
CA ALA A 178 -23.40 -6.61 0.95
C ALA A 178 -23.08 -5.74 -0.29
N LEU A 179 -24.06 -5.52 -1.18
CA LEU A 179 -23.90 -4.61 -2.32
C LEU A 179 -23.69 -3.15 -1.90
N SER A 180 -24.36 -2.69 -0.84
CA SER A 180 -24.15 -1.34 -0.29
C SER A 180 -22.74 -1.14 0.28
N TYR A 181 -22.15 -2.19 0.88
CA TYR A 181 -20.74 -2.16 1.29
C TYR A 181 -19.80 -2.01 0.08
N ILE A 182 -20.02 -2.79 -0.99
CA ILE A 182 -19.23 -2.69 -2.23
C ILE A 182 -19.27 -1.25 -2.79
N ASN A 183 -20.47 -0.66 -2.91
CA ASN A 183 -20.62 0.71 -3.40
C ASN A 183 -19.91 1.75 -2.51
N SER A 184 -19.90 1.53 -1.18
CA SER A 184 -19.21 2.41 -0.24
C SER A 184 -17.69 2.35 -0.42
N PHE A 185 -17.13 1.16 -0.66
CA PHE A 185 -15.71 0.98 -0.96
C PHE A 185 -15.34 1.62 -2.31
N ASP A 186 -16.18 1.49 -3.33
CA ASP A 186 -15.97 2.13 -4.63
C ASP A 186 -15.95 3.66 -4.53
N ARG A 187 -16.88 4.24 -3.75
CA ARG A 187 -16.91 5.69 -3.51
C ARG A 187 -15.65 6.18 -2.79
N ALA A 188 -15.26 5.51 -1.70
CA ALA A 188 -14.06 5.87 -0.95
C ALA A 188 -12.79 5.82 -1.83
N ARG A 189 -12.71 4.83 -2.72
CA ARG A 189 -11.62 4.72 -3.71
C ARG A 189 -11.61 5.90 -4.69
N ALA A 190 -12.77 6.33 -5.18
CA ALA A 190 -12.88 7.45 -6.13
C ALA A 190 -12.56 8.80 -5.49
N GLU A 191 -13.06 9.07 -4.28
CA GLU A 191 -12.83 10.32 -3.56
C GLU A 191 -11.34 10.53 -3.20
N ARG A 192 -10.64 9.44 -2.83
CA ARG A 192 -9.21 9.51 -2.50
C ARG A 192 -8.31 9.80 -3.71
N ARG A 193 -8.76 9.48 -4.93
CA ARG A 193 -8.06 9.82 -6.19
C ARG A 193 -8.13 11.30 -6.55
N HIS A 194 -9.03 12.07 -5.92
CA HIS A 194 -9.31 13.47 -6.27
C HIS A 194 -9.03 14.47 -5.15
N PHE A 195 -8.33 14.06 -4.08
CA PHE A 195 -7.95 15.00 -3.03
C PHE A 195 -6.74 15.85 -3.44
N ILE A 196 -7.01 17.10 -3.85
CA ILE A 196 -6.01 18.16 -4.03
C ILE A 196 -6.20 19.16 -2.87
N PRO A 197 -5.16 19.51 -2.09
CA PRO A 197 -5.28 20.51 -1.03
C PRO A 197 -5.63 21.89 -1.62
N PRO A 198 -6.67 22.59 -1.11
CA PRO A 198 -7.01 23.92 -1.60
C PRO A 198 -6.19 24.97 -0.85
N ASN A 199 -5.04 25.36 -1.42
CA ASN A 199 -4.43 26.70 -1.37
C ASN A 199 -3.00 26.63 -1.89
N PHE A 200 -2.83 26.68 -3.21
CA PHE A 200 -1.52 26.93 -3.81
C PHE A 200 -1.69 27.99 -4.90
N LYS A 201 -1.03 29.14 -4.72
CA LYS A 201 -0.88 30.13 -5.78
C LYS A 201 0.05 29.52 -6.83
N VAL A 202 -0.49 29.22 -8.00
CA VAL A 202 0.26 28.66 -9.13
C VAL A 202 0.82 29.82 -9.95
N ASN A 203 2.13 30.02 -9.89
CA ASN A 203 2.86 30.72 -10.96
C ASN A 203 3.06 29.71 -12.11
N ALA A 204 3.04 30.18 -13.36
CA ALA A 204 3.27 29.33 -14.51
C ALA A 204 4.69 28.69 -14.47
N LEU A 205 4.77 27.40 -14.79
CA LEU A 205 5.97 26.54 -14.77
C LEU A 205 6.93 26.78 -15.95
N ASP A 206 6.62 27.71 -16.86
CA ASP A 206 7.40 27.99 -18.06
C ASP A 206 8.69 28.78 -17.79
N ILE A 207 8.88 29.29 -16.56
CA ILE A 207 9.98 30.20 -16.21
C ILE A 207 10.95 29.61 -15.16
N ARG A 208 10.69 28.44 -14.56
CA ARG A 208 11.61 27.82 -13.59
C ARG A 208 11.87 26.33 -13.83
N PRO A 209 13.13 25.85 -13.78
CA PRO A 209 13.39 24.41 -13.72
C PRO A 209 12.70 23.83 -12.49
N VAL A 210 12.04 22.68 -12.66
CA VAL A 210 11.36 21.97 -11.57
C VAL A 210 12.40 21.66 -10.49
N GLU A 211 12.26 22.25 -9.30
CA GLU A 211 13.23 22.09 -8.21
C GLU A 211 13.36 20.63 -7.77
N LEU A 212 14.58 20.18 -7.49
CA LEU A 212 14.83 18.88 -6.87
C LEU A 212 14.44 18.93 -5.38
N PRO A 213 13.93 17.84 -4.79
CA PRO A 213 13.57 17.83 -3.38
C PRO A 213 14.82 18.09 -2.50
N PRO A 214 14.65 18.70 -1.30
CA PRO A 214 15.74 18.90 -0.36
C PRO A 214 16.34 17.54 0.05
N LEU A 215 17.66 17.50 0.24
CA LEU A 215 18.34 16.30 0.69
C LEU A 215 17.98 16.05 2.16
N LYS A 216 17.42 14.86 2.44
CA LYS A 216 17.02 14.43 3.78
C LYS A 216 17.61 13.05 4.06
N LEU A 217 18.46 12.96 5.08
CA LEU A 217 19.22 11.73 5.40
C LEU A 217 18.63 10.96 6.60
N ASP A 218 17.54 11.42 7.20
CA ASP A 218 16.95 10.82 8.42
C ASP A 218 16.70 9.31 8.27
N HIS A 219 16.22 8.85 7.11
CA HIS A 219 15.97 7.43 6.89
C HIS A 219 17.24 6.63 6.63
N LEU A 220 18.24 7.22 5.95
CA LEU A 220 19.56 6.62 5.81
C LEU A 220 20.18 6.36 7.19
N HIS A 221 20.17 7.38 8.05
CA HIS A 221 20.67 7.25 9.43
C HIS A 221 19.86 6.25 10.25
N ARG A 222 18.54 6.15 10.04
CA ARG A 222 17.68 5.17 10.73
C ARG A 222 17.99 3.73 10.33
N MET A 223 18.36 3.51 9.07
CA MET A 223 18.67 2.19 8.51
C MET A 223 20.13 1.77 8.71
N THR A 224 20.97 2.67 9.24
CA THR A 224 22.39 2.43 9.48
C THR A 224 22.66 2.33 10.98
N ASP A 225 23.24 1.21 11.39
CA ASP A 225 23.72 1.01 12.77
C ASP A 225 25.26 1.04 12.81
N GLU A 226 25.89 0.74 13.95
CA GLU A 226 27.36 0.72 14.04
C GLU A 226 28.05 -0.36 13.18
N THR A 227 27.29 -1.30 12.64
CA THR A 227 27.77 -2.37 11.77
C THR A 227 27.76 -1.92 10.31
N GLY A 228 26.66 -1.33 9.85
CA GLY A 228 26.46 -0.95 8.45
C GLY A 228 24.98 -0.71 8.12
N MET A 229 24.65 -0.76 6.82
CA MET A 229 23.29 -0.59 6.31
C MET A 229 22.48 -1.89 6.44
N LEU A 230 21.34 -1.81 7.13
CA LEU A 230 20.37 -2.90 7.26
C LEU A 230 19.57 -3.08 5.96
N GLN A 231 19.29 -4.31 5.55
CA GLN A 231 18.74 -4.60 4.22
C GLN A 231 17.30 -4.08 4.02
N HIS A 232 16.41 -4.37 4.96
CA HIS A 232 14.97 -4.18 4.79
C HIS A 232 14.36 -3.39 5.95
N ALA A 233 13.22 -2.74 5.68
CA ALA A 233 12.38 -2.13 6.69
C ALA A 233 10.96 -2.72 6.64
N LEU A 234 10.28 -2.76 7.78
CA LEU A 234 8.83 -2.90 7.84
C LEU A 234 8.24 -1.50 7.97
N PHE A 235 7.59 -1.03 6.91
CA PHE A 235 7.27 0.38 6.73
C PHE A 235 8.55 1.23 6.84
N THR A 236 8.67 2.04 7.89
CA THR A 236 9.81 2.94 8.11
C THR A 236 10.78 2.42 9.18
N VAL A 237 10.52 1.26 9.76
CA VAL A 237 11.28 0.70 10.89
C VAL A 237 12.23 -0.38 10.38
N PRO A 238 13.55 -0.32 10.67
CA PRO A 238 14.48 -1.33 10.21
C PRO A 238 14.07 -2.74 10.66
N ASN A 239 14.12 -3.69 9.72
CA ASN A 239 13.77 -5.08 9.95
C ASN A 239 15.04 -5.88 10.32
N TYR A 240 15.32 -5.95 11.62
CA TYR A 240 16.48 -6.66 12.13
C TYR A 240 16.49 -8.17 11.84
N ARG A 241 15.40 -8.78 11.35
CA ARG A 241 15.43 -10.22 11.02
C ARG A 241 16.24 -10.53 9.76
N GLU A 242 16.34 -9.56 8.85
CA GLU A 242 16.99 -9.75 7.55
C GLU A 242 18.49 -9.40 7.58
N GLY A 243 18.94 -8.70 8.62
CA GLY A 243 20.35 -8.35 8.78
C GLY A 243 20.85 -7.39 7.70
N TYR A 244 21.98 -7.73 7.08
CA TYR A 244 22.77 -6.86 6.22
C TYR A 244 23.15 -7.56 4.92
N THR A 245 23.38 -6.75 3.88
CA THR A 245 23.98 -7.21 2.63
C THR A 245 25.17 -6.38 2.21
N THR A 246 26.14 -7.02 1.55
CA THR A 246 27.21 -6.32 0.82
C THR A 246 26.64 -5.48 -0.31
N ASP A 247 25.59 -5.96 -0.97
CA ASP A 247 24.85 -5.22 -1.99
C ASP A 247 24.40 -3.82 -1.53
N ASP A 248 23.77 -3.72 -0.36
CA ASP A 248 23.27 -2.46 0.17
C ASP A 248 24.38 -1.61 0.79
N ASN A 249 25.34 -2.23 1.47
CA ASN A 249 26.49 -1.50 2.02
C ASN A 249 27.39 -0.92 0.92
N ALA A 250 27.49 -1.59 -0.24
CA ALA A 250 28.19 -1.07 -1.41
C ALA A 250 27.45 0.15 -1.99
N ARG A 251 26.11 0.09 -2.12
CA ARG A 251 25.30 1.26 -2.52
C ARG A 251 25.43 2.41 -1.52
N ALA A 252 25.42 2.11 -0.23
CA ALA A 252 25.55 3.11 0.81
C ALA A 252 26.93 3.79 0.79
N LEU A 253 27.99 3.03 0.52
CA LEU A 253 29.34 3.55 0.31
C LEU A 253 29.45 4.47 -0.91
N MET A 254 28.74 4.15 -2.01
CA MET A 254 28.66 5.05 -3.17
C MET A 254 27.93 6.35 -2.82
N VAL A 255 26.77 6.25 -2.17
CA VAL A 255 26.00 7.41 -1.72
C VAL A 255 26.84 8.29 -0.79
N SER A 256 27.60 7.72 0.14
CA SER A 256 28.44 8.51 1.04
C SER A 256 29.60 9.23 0.34
N ALA A 257 30.19 8.63 -0.70
CA ALA A 257 31.16 9.31 -1.55
C ALA A 257 30.55 10.48 -2.36
N LEU A 258 29.30 10.35 -2.81
CA LEU A 258 28.57 11.45 -3.46
C LEU A 258 28.21 12.57 -2.46
N LEU A 259 27.89 12.21 -1.21
CA LEU A 259 27.67 13.17 -0.13
C LEU A 259 28.94 13.98 0.18
N GLU A 260 30.11 13.33 0.18
CA GLU A 260 31.40 14.01 0.34
C GLU A 260 31.62 15.03 -0.77
N ALA A 261 31.32 14.67 -2.03
CA ALA A 261 31.48 15.56 -3.18
C ALA A 261 30.59 16.82 -3.10
N LEU A 262 29.44 16.73 -2.42
CA LEU A 262 28.54 17.87 -2.14
C LEU A 262 28.83 18.57 -0.80
N GLY A 263 29.91 18.20 -0.10
CA GLY A 263 30.33 18.84 1.15
C GLY A 263 29.47 18.51 2.38
N SER A 264 28.78 17.36 2.39
CA SER A 264 28.01 16.93 3.55
C SER A 264 28.92 16.57 4.74
N SER A 265 28.56 17.04 5.94
CA SER A 265 29.28 16.72 7.19
C SER A 265 29.20 15.25 7.57
N ASP A 266 28.14 14.54 7.17
CA ASP A 266 27.89 13.15 7.58
C ASP A 266 28.72 12.16 6.75
N ALA A 267 29.28 12.62 5.63
CA ALA A 267 29.90 11.77 4.62
C ALA A 267 31.05 10.92 5.18
N LEU A 268 31.92 11.49 6.00
CA LEU A 268 33.10 10.80 6.51
C LEU A 268 32.75 9.62 7.42
N GLU A 269 31.83 9.84 8.37
CA GLU A 269 31.42 8.81 9.32
C GLU A 269 30.71 7.65 8.59
N LEU A 270 29.75 7.99 7.72
CA LEU A 270 29.03 7.00 6.93
C LEU A 270 29.97 6.20 6.01
N THR A 271 30.89 6.87 5.32
CA THR A 271 31.86 6.21 4.44
C THR A 271 32.76 5.25 5.20
N SER A 272 33.27 5.66 6.36
CA SER A 272 34.11 4.81 7.22
C SER A 272 33.37 3.54 7.63
N ARG A 273 32.10 3.68 8.04
CA ARG A 273 31.25 2.58 8.48
C ARG A 273 30.95 1.59 7.35
N TYR A 274 30.51 2.06 6.19
CA TYR A 274 30.21 1.17 5.07
C TYR A 274 31.49 0.52 4.50
N LEU A 275 32.62 1.24 4.47
CA LEU A 275 33.90 0.66 4.06
C LEU A 275 34.35 -0.45 5.03
N ALA A 276 34.16 -0.26 6.34
CA ALA A 276 34.46 -1.29 7.34
C ALA A 276 33.60 -2.55 7.14
N PHE A 277 32.32 -2.39 6.79
CA PHE A 277 31.46 -3.52 6.43
C PHE A 277 32.00 -4.26 5.19
N ILE A 278 32.28 -3.53 4.10
CA ILE A 278 32.81 -4.11 2.85
C ILE A 278 34.15 -4.82 3.09
N TRP A 279 35.00 -4.26 3.96
CA TRP A 279 36.23 -4.91 4.39
C TRP A 279 35.96 -6.22 5.13
N TYR A 280 35.00 -6.23 6.07
CA TYR A 280 34.64 -7.43 6.82
C TYR A 280 34.00 -8.52 5.95
N ALA A 281 33.27 -8.11 4.90
CA ALA A 281 32.65 -9.00 3.92
C ALA A 281 33.67 -9.72 3.03
N PHE A 282 34.86 -9.15 2.85
CA PHE A 282 35.87 -9.71 1.96
C PHE A 282 36.48 -11.01 2.52
N ASN A 283 36.37 -12.08 1.75
CA ASN A 283 37.00 -13.36 2.05
C ASN A 283 38.36 -13.45 1.31
N PRO A 284 39.51 -13.42 2.02
CA PRO A 284 40.83 -13.44 1.38
C PRO A 284 41.18 -14.78 0.73
N GLU A 285 40.55 -15.89 1.15
CA GLU A 285 40.81 -17.22 0.59
C GLU A 285 40.17 -17.36 -0.79
N THR A 286 38.92 -16.93 -0.92
CA THR A 286 38.16 -16.98 -2.19
C THR A 286 38.35 -15.73 -3.04
N ARG A 287 38.88 -14.64 -2.45
CA ARG A 287 38.95 -13.30 -3.06
C ARG A 287 37.60 -12.78 -3.55
N ARG A 288 36.54 -13.18 -2.85
CA ARG A 288 35.14 -12.80 -3.09
C ARG A 288 34.59 -12.10 -1.87
N PHE A 289 33.57 -11.27 -2.07
CA PHE A 289 32.77 -10.77 -0.95
C PHE A 289 31.69 -11.78 -0.61
N ARG A 290 31.47 -12.02 0.69
CA ARG A 290 30.22 -12.59 1.21
C ARG A 290 29.13 -11.54 1.05
N ASN A 291 27.88 -11.91 0.80
CA ASN A 291 26.78 -10.95 0.69
C ASN A 291 25.99 -10.87 2.00
N PHE A 292 25.43 -11.98 2.45
CA PHE A 292 24.46 -11.99 3.54
C PHE A 292 25.11 -12.17 4.92
N MET A 293 24.81 -11.23 5.83
CA MET A 293 25.16 -11.32 7.24
C MET A 293 23.90 -11.19 8.09
N ASP A 294 23.68 -12.15 8.99
CA ASP A 294 22.55 -12.07 9.92
C ASP A 294 22.74 -10.94 10.94
N TYR A 295 21.69 -10.63 11.69
CA TYR A 295 21.73 -9.56 12.69
C TYR A 295 22.61 -9.88 13.91
N ASN A 296 22.96 -11.16 14.12
CA ASN A 296 23.98 -11.57 15.11
C ASN A 296 25.41 -11.42 14.57
N ARG A 297 25.58 -10.79 13.39
CA ARG A 297 26.85 -10.54 12.72
C ARG A 297 27.58 -11.82 12.32
N ARG A 298 26.81 -12.83 11.89
CA ARG A 298 27.32 -14.07 11.33
C ARG A 298 27.07 -14.09 9.84
N TRP A 299 28.12 -14.36 9.08
CA TRP A 299 27.99 -14.65 7.66
C TRP A 299 27.21 -15.94 7.48
N ILE A 300 26.17 -15.90 6.63
CA ILE A 300 25.33 -17.08 6.36
C ILE A 300 25.76 -17.83 5.09
N GLU A 301 26.83 -17.36 4.44
CA GLU A 301 27.42 -17.95 3.25
C GLU A 301 28.94 -17.70 3.18
N GLU A 302 29.64 -18.50 2.37
CA GLU A 302 31.10 -18.36 2.18
C GLU A 302 31.50 -17.45 1.01
N SER A 303 30.61 -17.29 0.04
CA SER A 303 30.77 -16.38 -1.11
C SER A 303 29.41 -15.86 -1.53
N GLY A 304 29.31 -14.56 -1.76
CA GLY A 304 28.12 -13.90 -2.27
C GLY A 304 27.95 -14.04 -3.78
N SER A 305 26.85 -13.45 -4.27
CA SER A 305 26.48 -13.41 -5.68
C SER A 305 27.49 -12.63 -6.54
N ASP A 306 27.50 -12.89 -7.84
CA ASP A 306 28.30 -12.10 -8.80
C ASP A 306 27.97 -10.61 -8.72
N ASP A 307 26.69 -10.29 -8.57
CA ASP A 307 26.21 -8.92 -8.45
C ASP A 307 26.77 -8.23 -7.20
N SER A 308 26.79 -8.90 -6.05
CA SER A 308 27.37 -8.34 -4.82
C SER A 308 28.85 -8.07 -4.94
N HIS A 309 29.59 -8.95 -5.63
CA HIS A 309 31.01 -8.74 -5.93
C HIS A 309 31.22 -7.54 -6.87
N GLY A 310 30.42 -7.46 -7.94
CA GLY A 310 30.47 -6.36 -8.90
C GLY A 310 30.10 -5.01 -8.28
N ARG A 311 29.10 -4.97 -7.39
CA ARG A 311 28.71 -3.75 -6.66
C ARG A 311 29.77 -3.31 -5.65
N ALA A 312 30.39 -4.24 -4.95
CA ALA A 312 31.51 -3.92 -4.07
C ALA A 312 32.68 -3.30 -4.84
N LEU A 313 33.02 -3.85 -6.02
CA LEU A 313 34.03 -3.25 -6.91
C LEU A 313 33.60 -1.87 -7.44
N TRP A 314 32.32 -1.69 -7.78
CA TRP A 314 31.78 -0.38 -8.16
C TRP A 314 31.96 0.65 -7.04
N ALA A 315 31.59 0.28 -5.82
CA ALA A 315 31.67 1.16 -4.65
C ALA A 315 33.11 1.53 -4.30
N LEU A 316 34.02 0.55 -4.28
CA LEU A 316 35.44 0.76 -4.03
C LEU A 316 36.08 1.65 -5.10
N GLY A 317 35.77 1.41 -6.38
CA GLY A 317 36.26 2.23 -7.49
C GLY A 317 35.76 3.68 -7.41
N THR A 318 34.47 3.87 -7.11
CA THR A 318 33.86 5.19 -6.90
C THR A 318 34.53 5.93 -5.75
N LEU A 319 34.74 5.27 -4.60
CA LEU A 319 35.41 5.85 -3.45
C LEU A 319 36.84 6.29 -3.79
N LEU A 320 37.61 5.42 -4.46
CA LEU A 320 38.99 5.69 -4.85
C LEU A 320 39.11 6.81 -5.90
N GLY A 321 38.13 6.93 -6.80
CA GLY A 321 38.06 7.97 -7.82
C GLY A 321 37.64 9.33 -7.28
N ARG A 322 36.64 9.37 -6.39
CA ARG A 322 35.95 10.61 -5.99
C ARG A 322 36.31 11.15 -4.61
N SER A 323 36.58 10.29 -3.63
CA SER A 323 36.87 10.75 -2.26
C SER A 323 38.24 11.43 -2.18
N ASN A 324 38.35 12.48 -1.36
CA ASN A 324 39.64 13.13 -1.08
C ASN A 324 40.18 12.73 0.30
N THR A 325 39.50 11.85 1.01
CA THR A 325 39.89 11.40 2.34
C THR A 325 40.98 10.33 2.27
N GLN A 326 42.24 10.76 2.41
CA GLN A 326 43.44 9.90 2.31
C GLN A 326 43.39 8.65 3.20
N ALA A 327 42.79 8.75 4.40
CA ALA A 327 42.71 7.64 5.34
C ALA A 327 41.94 6.42 4.80
N LEU A 328 40.96 6.65 3.92
CA LEU A 328 40.09 5.61 3.38
C LEU A 328 40.69 4.92 2.15
N HIS A 329 41.57 5.61 1.42
CA HIS A 329 42.15 5.12 0.17
C HIS A 329 43.02 3.87 0.34
N SER A 330 43.82 3.80 1.41
CA SER A 330 44.72 2.65 1.62
C SER A 330 43.96 1.34 1.80
N MET A 331 42.86 1.38 2.54
CA MET A 331 42.02 0.20 2.79
C MET A 331 41.23 -0.16 1.54
N ALA A 332 40.58 0.82 0.91
CA ALA A 332 39.78 0.60 -0.29
C ALA A 332 40.63 0.11 -1.47
N GLY A 333 41.83 0.68 -1.66
CA GLY A 333 42.76 0.30 -2.72
C GLY A 333 43.24 -1.14 -2.58
N ARG A 334 43.54 -1.57 -1.35
CA ARG A 334 43.92 -2.96 -1.07
C ARG A 334 42.79 -3.94 -1.40
N LEU A 335 41.55 -3.64 -0.99
CA LEU A 335 40.40 -4.50 -1.31
C LEU A 335 40.16 -4.55 -2.82
N PHE A 336 40.17 -3.38 -3.48
CA PHE A 336 39.95 -3.29 -4.92
C PHE A 336 40.98 -4.12 -5.68
N GLU A 337 42.28 -3.98 -5.36
CA GLU A 337 43.34 -4.74 -6.02
C GLU A 337 43.19 -6.26 -5.85
N GLN A 338 42.79 -6.72 -4.67
CA GLN A 338 42.65 -8.15 -4.37
C GLN A 338 41.38 -8.78 -4.96
N ALA A 339 40.28 -8.03 -4.95
CA ALA A 339 38.98 -8.51 -5.40
C ALA A 339 38.80 -8.42 -6.92
N LEU A 340 39.50 -7.48 -7.58
CA LEU A 340 39.32 -7.18 -9.00
C LEU A 340 39.55 -8.38 -9.92
N PRO A 341 40.60 -9.22 -9.78
CA PRO A 341 40.83 -10.34 -10.70
C PRO A 341 39.67 -11.34 -10.76
N THR A 342 39.02 -11.60 -9.62
CA THR A 342 37.98 -12.62 -9.49
C THR A 342 36.71 -12.28 -10.27
N ILE A 343 36.53 -11.02 -10.72
CA ILE A 343 35.39 -10.67 -11.60
C ILE A 343 35.46 -11.42 -12.94
N LEU A 344 36.66 -11.77 -13.41
CA LEU A 344 36.83 -12.44 -14.70
C LEU A 344 36.26 -13.86 -14.72
N ASP A 345 36.07 -14.45 -13.53
CA ASP A 345 35.50 -15.79 -13.31
C ASP A 345 33.96 -15.78 -13.22
N THR A 346 33.35 -14.59 -13.21
CA THR A 346 31.89 -14.42 -13.08
C THR A 346 31.17 -14.50 -14.42
N SER A 347 29.87 -14.76 -14.37
CA SER A 347 29.02 -14.91 -15.56
C SER A 347 27.93 -13.84 -15.71
N SER A 348 27.64 -13.08 -14.65
CA SER A 348 26.60 -12.04 -14.65
C SER A 348 27.02 -10.80 -15.46
N PRO A 349 26.26 -10.41 -16.52
CA PRO A 349 26.51 -9.16 -17.23
C PRO A 349 26.36 -7.92 -16.36
N ARG A 350 25.47 -7.96 -15.34
CA ARG A 350 25.31 -6.84 -14.39
C ARG A 350 26.55 -6.68 -13.52
N ALA A 351 27.12 -7.79 -13.01
CA ALA A 351 28.36 -7.76 -12.25
C ALA A 351 29.52 -7.15 -13.05
N TRP A 352 29.63 -7.51 -14.34
CA TRP A 352 30.61 -6.92 -15.25
C TRP A 352 30.37 -5.43 -15.45
N ALA A 353 29.12 -5.01 -15.68
CA ALA A 353 28.75 -3.62 -15.86
C ALA A 353 29.07 -2.77 -14.62
N PHE A 354 28.67 -3.20 -13.42
CA PHE A 354 29.00 -2.51 -12.17
C PHE A 354 30.51 -2.38 -12.00
N THR A 355 31.26 -3.44 -12.25
CA THR A 355 32.72 -3.42 -12.16
C THR A 355 33.35 -2.45 -13.16
N LEU A 356 32.86 -2.41 -14.41
CA LEU A 356 33.34 -1.47 -15.43
C LEU A 356 33.11 -0.01 -15.04
N ILE A 357 31.96 0.31 -14.46
CA ILE A 357 31.67 1.65 -13.93
C ILE A 357 32.64 1.98 -12.79
N GLY A 358 32.87 1.04 -11.87
CA GLY A 358 33.87 1.19 -10.80
C GLY A 358 35.29 1.40 -11.29
N ILE A 359 35.73 0.61 -12.27
CA ILE A 359 37.06 0.75 -12.88
C ILE A 359 37.20 2.11 -13.55
N HIS A 360 36.15 2.61 -14.22
CA HIS A 360 36.21 3.93 -14.83
C HIS A 360 36.47 5.02 -13.78
N GLU A 361 35.70 5.03 -12.69
CA GLU A 361 35.91 5.98 -11.58
C GLU A 361 37.31 5.87 -10.99
N TYR A 362 37.78 4.64 -10.74
CA TYR A 362 39.13 4.37 -10.24
C TYR A 362 40.21 4.95 -11.19
N LEU A 363 40.08 4.70 -12.49
CA LEU A 363 41.07 5.11 -13.48
C LEU A 363 41.08 6.63 -13.74
N GLN A 364 40.08 7.40 -13.29
CA GLN A 364 40.15 8.87 -13.31
C GLN A 364 41.33 9.38 -12.47
N ARG A 365 41.69 8.67 -11.40
CA ARG A 365 42.83 9.00 -10.55
C ARG A 365 44.06 8.13 -10.83
N PHE A 366 43.84 6.87 -11.22
CA PHE A 366 44.91 5.88 -11.40
C PHE A 366 45.07 5.44 -12.87
N ALA A 367 45.11 6.40 -13.80
CA ALA A 367 45.06 6.20 -15.27
C ALA A 367 46.12 5.26 -15.89
N GLY A 368 47.10 4.78 -15.11
CA GLY A 368 48.17 3.87 -15.54
C GLY A 368 48.09 2.43 -14.97
N ASP A 369 47.07 2.07 -14.19
CA ASP A 369 46.95 0.71 -13.68
C ASP A 369 46.66 -0.30 -14.81
N ARG A 370 47.69 -1.09 -15.15
CA ARG A 370 47.62 -2.09 -16.22
C ARG A 370 46.63 -3.21 -15.95
N ARG A 371 46.49 -3.65 -14.69
CA ARG A 371 45.57 -4.74 -14.33
C ARG A 371 44.13 -4.27 -14.47
N ALA A 372 43.81 -3.09 -13.95
CA ALA A 372 42.48 -2.50 -14.11
C ALA A 372 42.15 -2.25 -15.59
N GLY A 373 43.13 -1.78 -16.39
CA GLY A 373 43.00 -1.65 -17.84
C GLY A 373 42.66 -2.97 -18.53
N GLN A 374 43.38 -4.05 -18.22
CA GLN A 374 43.14 -5.38 -18.81
C GLN A 374 41.77 -5.96 -18.45
N VAL A 375 41.35 -5.82 -17.18
CA VAL A 375 40.01 -6.27 -16.75
C VAL A 375 38.92 -5.48 -17.47
N ARG A 376 39.10 -4.16 -17.62
CA ARG A 376 38.17 -3.29 -18.36
C ARG A 376 38.04 -3.72 -19.83
N GLU A 377 39.15 -3.98 -20.51
CA GLU A 377 39.16 -4.44 -21.91
C GLU A 377 38.42 -5.76 -22.07
N GLU A 378 38.70 -6.74 -21.20
CA GLU A 378 38.07 -8.06 -21.27
C GLU A 378 36.56 -7.98 -20.99
N LEU A 379 36.14 -7.33 -19.90
CA LEU A 379 34.71 -7.21 -19.55
C LEU A 379 33.93 -6.36 -20.57
N GLY A 380 34.52 -5.26 -21.05
CA GLY A 380 33.92 -4.44 -22.12
C GLY A 380 33.74 -5.25 -23.40
N GLY A 381 34.74 -6.06 -23.76
CA GLY A 381 34.67 -6.99 -24.89
C GLY A 381 33.56 -8.04 -24.71
N ARG A 382 33.37 -8.59 -23.50
CA ARG A 382 32.27 -9.52 -23.20
C ARG A 382 30.90 -8.87 -23.39
N LEU A 383 30.69 -7.67 -22.85
CA LEU A 383 29.42 -6.94 -23.01
C LEU A 383 29.14 -6.60 -24.49
N LEU A 384 30.15 -6.15 -25.24
CA LEU A 384 29.98 -5.88 -26.67
C LEU A 384 29.61 -7.15 -27.44
N ARG A 385 30.23 -8.30 -27.13
CA ARG A 385 29.86 -9.58 -27.75
C ARG A 385 28.42 -9.99 -27.42
N LEU A 386 27.96 -9.78 -26.18
CA LEU A 386 26.57 -10.04 -25.80
C LEU A 386 25.60 -9.20 -26.63
N TYR A 387 25.87 -7.90 -26.77
CA TYR A 387 25.10 -7.02 -27.63
C TYR A 387 25.07 -7.50 -29.09
N GLN A 388 26.25 -7.73 -29.69
CA GLN A 388 26.37 -8.13 -31.09
C GLN A 388 25.69 -9.47 -31.41
N SER A 389 25.68 -10.41 -30.46
CA SER A 389 25.08 -11.74 -30.61
C SER A 389 23.56 -11.76 -30.43
N ASN A 390 22.99 -10.78 -29.72
CA ASN A 390 21.56 -10.73 -29.44
C ASN A 390 20.81 -9.67 -30.24
N GLN A 391 21.51 -8.64 -30.73
CA GLN A 391 20.86 -7.50 -31.39
C GLN A 391 20.22 -7.89 -32.72
N THR A 392 19.04 -7.32 -32.96
CA THR A 392 18.32 -7.34 -34.24
C THR A 392 17.68 -5.98 -34.46
N LYS A 393 17.08 -5.75 -35.63
CA LYS A 393 16.39 -4.48 -35.94
C LYS A 393 15.30 -4.13 -34.93
N GLU A 394 14.59 -5.13 -34.41
CA GLU A 394 13.49 -4.96 -33.46
C GLU A 394 13.92 -5.11 -31.98
N TRP A 395 15.17 -5.55 -31.74
CA TRP A 395 15.68 -5.88 -30.42
C TRP A 395 17.13 -5.42 -30.28
N GLN A 396 17.33 -4.16 -29.89
CA GLN A 396 18.66 -3.56 -29.72
C GLN A 396 19.16 -3.77 -28.28
N TRP A 397 19.27 -5.04 -27.85
CA TRP A 397 19.57 -5.38 -26.46
C TRP A 397 20.63 -6.49 -26.31
N PHE A 398 21.25 -6.54 -25.13
CA PHE A 398 22.37 -7.41 -24.77
C PHE A 398 22.01 -8.88 -24.60
N GLU A 399 20.75 -9.16 -24.30
CA GLU A 399 20.27 -10.46 -23.84
C GLU A 399 18.90 -10.78 -24.45
N PRO A 400 18.43 -12.04 -24.38
CA PRO A 400 17.08 -12.42 -24.82
C PRO A 400 15.94 -11.77 -24.02
N GLY A 401 16.23 -11.20 -22.84
CA GLY A 401 15.24 -10.56 -21.99
C GLY A 401 15.79 -9.37 -21.21
N LEU A 402 14.90 -8.58 -20.62
CA LEU A 402 15.20 -7.47 -19.72
C LEU A 402 14.73 -7.83 -18.32
N THR A 403 15.61 -7.64 -17.34
CA THR A 403 15.35 -7.99 -15.95
C THR A 403 15.45 -6.74 -15.06
N TYR A 404 16.57 -6.57 -14.37
CA TYR A 404 16.82 -5.49 -13.42
C TYR A 404 18.18 -4.83 -13.67
N CYS A 405 18.34 -3.64 -13.09
CA CYS A 405 19.38 -2.66 -13.38
C CYS A 405 19.70 -2.57 -14.87
N ASN A 406 18.69 -2.60 -15.74
CA ASN A 406 18.89 -2.82 -17.18
C ASN A 406 19.81 -1.75 -17.77
N ALA A 407 19.61 -0.49 -17.40
CA ALA A 407 20.41 0.64 -17.87
C ALA A 407 21.89 0.60 -17.45
N ALA A 408 22.30 -0.27 -16.52
CA ALA A 408 23.71 -0.44 -16.16
C ALA A 408 24.54 -1.01 -17.31
N LEU A 409 23.96 -1.89 -18.15
CA LEU A 409 24.66 -2.49 -19.30
C LEU A 409 25.08 -1.44 -20.35
N PRO A 410 24.17 -0.62 -20.90
CA PRO A 410 24.57 0.45 -21.81
C PRO A 410 25.46 1.49 -21.14
N HIS A 411 25.19 1.83 -19.87
CA HIS A 411 26.02 2.78 -19.10
C HIS A 411 27.49 2.33 -19.10
N ALA A 412 27.76 1.10 -18.67
CA ALA A 412 29.10 0.55 -18.62
C ALA A 412 29.76 0.48 -20.01
N LEU A 413 29.01 0.09 -21.04
CA LEU A 413 29.56 -0.06 -22.38
C LEU A 413 29.95 1.29 -22.99
N MET A 414 29.12 2.34 -22.83
CA MET A 414 29.43 3.69 -23.28
C MET A 414 30.67 4.25 -22.57
N MET A 415 30.74 4.10 -21.25
CA MET A 415 31.90 4.54 -20.45
C MET A 415 33.18 3.84 -20.90
N CYS A 416 33.11 2.52 -21.12
CA CYS A 416 34.24 1.73 -21.57
C CYS A 416 34.71 2.18 -22.97
N GLY A 417 33.77 2.36 -23.91
CA GLY A 417 34.05 2.83 -25.26
C GLY A 417 34.75 4.18 -25.29
N GLN A 418 34.28 5.14 -24.49
CA GLN A 418 34.93 6.45 -24.36
C GLN A 418 36.34 6.36 -23.77
N SER A 419 36.56 5.43 -22.83
CA SER A 419 37.84 5.31 -22.11
C SER A 419 38.94 4.58 -22.90
N ILE A 420 38.57 3.70 -23.85
CA ILE A 420 39.49 2.92 -24.71
C ILE A 420 39.34 3.31 -26.19
N PRO A 421 39.01 4.59 -26.46
CA PRO A 421 38.52 5.14 -27.72
C PRO A 421 37.90 4.14 -28.74
N ASN A 422 36.99 3.27 -28.29
CA ASN A 422 36.36 2.24 -29.11
C ASN A 422 34.96 2.68 -29.52
N THR A 423 34.84 3.18 -30.75
CA THR A 423 33.59 3.71 -31.29
C THR A 423 32.45 2.68 -31.29
N SER A 424 32.74 1.41 -31.60
CA SER A 424 31.73 0.35 -31.60
C SER A 424 31.06 0.14 -30.24
N MET A 425 31.83 0.26 -29.15
CA MET A 425 31.27 0.16 -27.79
C MET A 425 30.39 1.37 -27.46
N THR A 426 30.88 2.57 -27.76
CA THR A 426 30.13 3.81 -27.51
C THR A 426 28.81 3.83 -28.28
N GLU A 427 28.84 3.47 -29.57
CA GLU A 427 27.64 3.39 -30.42
C GLU A 427 26.65 2.33 -29.92
N ALA A 428 27.10 1.12 -29.63
CA ALA A 428 26.24 0.06 -29.11
C ALA A 428 25.60 0.44 -27.77
N GLY A 429 26.34 1.13 -26.89
CA GLY A 429 25.83 1.61 -25.62
C GLY A 429 24.78 2.71 -25.78
N LEU A 430 25.00 3.67 -26.68
CA LEU A 430 24.03 4.72 -26.99
C LEU A 430 22.78 4.18 -27.68
N GLU A 431 22.95 3.26 -28.64
CA GLU A 431 21.85 2.62 -29.36
C GLU A 431 20.96 1.82 -28.40
N SER A 432 21.54 0.98 -27.56
CA SER A 432 20.79 0.19 -26.58
C SER A 432 20.14 1.05 -25.49
N LEU A 433 20.76 2.16 -25.05
CA LEU A 433 20.11 3.10 -24.14
C LEU A 433 18.95 3.86 -24.80
N SER A 434 19.10 4.29 -26.05
CA SER A 434 18.04 4.94 -26.83
C SER A 434 16.85 4.01 -27.03
N TRP A 435 17.12 2.72 -27.30
CA TRP A 435 16.09 1.70 -27.38
C TRP A 435 15.39 1.49 -26.04
N LEU A 436 16.16 1.37 -24.95
CA LEU A 436 15.62 1.17 -23.60
C LEU A 436 14.75 2.34 -23.14
N THR A 437 15.18 3.58 -23.35
CA THR A 437 14.40 4.79 -23.00
C THR A 437 13.10 4.88 -23.78
N THR A 438 13.12 4.52 -25.06
CA THR A 438 11.90 4.43 -25.89
C THR A 438 10.96 3.34 -25.38
N LEU A 439 11.52 2.17 -25.06
CA LEU A 439 10.77 1.04 -24.51
C LEU A 439 10.12 1.45 -23.17
N GLN A 440 10.90 1.99 -22.24
CA GLN A 440 10.47 2.37 -20.89
C GLN A 440 9.70 3.71 -20.83
N ARG A 441 9.08 4.13 -21.94
CA ARG A 441 8.20 5.31 -22.00
C ARG A 441 6.74 4.92 -22.10
N SER A 442 5.89 5.55 -21.31
CA SER A 442 4.44 5.40 -21.41
C SER A 442 3.87 6.13 -22.64
N LYS A 443 2.63 5.80 -23.02
CA LYS A 443 1.91 6.53 -24.08
C LYS A 443 1.71 8.01 -23.76
N VAL A 444 1.71 8.39 -22.47
CA VAL A 444 1.57 9.77 -22.00
C VAL A 444 2.91 10.41 -21.65
N GLY A 445 4.02 9.72 -21.93
CA GLY A 445 5.38 10.27 -21.91
C GLY A 445 6.16 10.15 -20.59
N HIS A 446 5.62 9.50 -19.55
CA HIS A 446 6.36 9.25 -18.30
C HIS A 446 7.20 7.97 -18.34
N PHE A 447 8.23 7.90 -17.49
CA PHE A 447 9.08 6.72 -17.32
C PHE A 447 8.33 5.54 -16.69
N VAL A 448 8.52 4.35 -17.25
CA VAL A 448 7.92 3.09 -16.80
C VAL A 448 8.99 2.00 -16.89
N PRO A 449 9.59 1.59 -15.77
CA PRO A 449 10.58 0.52 -15.78
C PRO A 449 9.95 -0.84 -16.15
N ILE A 450 10.79 -1.82 -16.45
CA ILE A 450 10.32 -3.20 -16.62
C ILE A 450 9.88 -3.73 -15.25
N GLY A 451 8.66 -4.28 -15.18
CA GLY A 451 8.13 -4.85 -13.94
C GLY A 451 8.87 -6.12 -13.54
N SER A 452 9.17 -6.27 -12.25
CA SER A 452 9.85 -7.46 -11.71
C SER A 452 8.93 -8.67 -11.57
N ASN A 453 7.61 -8.48 -11.63
CA ASN A 453 6.65 -9.59 -11.63
C ASN A 453 6.43 -10.08 -13.07
N GLY A 454 7.45 -10.74 -13.62
CA GLY A 454 7.43 -11.39 -14.93
C GLY A 454 8.49 -10.92 -15.91
N PHE A 455 9.15 -9.77 -15.64
CA PHE A 455 10.21 -9.22 -16.49
C PHE A 455 9.75 -9.04 -17.96
N TYR A 456 10.69 -8.96 -18.90
CA TYR A 456 10.35 -8.87 -20.32
C TYR A 456 11.26 -9.73 -21.19
N GLU A 457 10.75 -10.87 -21.63
CA GLU A 457 11.40 -11.74 -22.61
C GLU A 457 11.09 -11.31 -24.05
N ARG A 458 12.04 -11.48 -24.96
CA ARG A 458 11.88 -11.14 -26.38
C ARG A 458 10.70 -11.89 -27.00
N GLY A 459 9.76 -11.12 -27.55
CA GLY A 459 8.53 -11.65 -28.16
C GLY A 459 7.44 -12.02 -27.14
N GLY A 460 7.70 -11.86 -25.84
CA GLY A 460 6.73 -12.05 -24.76
C GLY A 460 5.95 -10.79 -24.41
N GLU A 461 5.14 -10.88 -23.36
CA GLU A 461 4.49 -9.72 -22.75
C GLU A 461 5.45 -9.05 -21.77
N ARG A 462 5.54 -7.71 -21.85
CA ARG A 462 6.30 -6.92 -20.91
C ARG A 462 5.54 -6.78 -19.59
N ALA A 463 6.11 -7.28 -18.50
CA ALA A 463 5.58 -7.03 -17.17
C ALA A 463 5.54 -5.53 -16.87
N ARG A 464 4.36 -5.06 -16.43
CA ARG A 464 4.13 -3.64 -16.11
C ARG A 464 4.51 -3.30 -14.67
N PHE A 465 4.42 -4.27 -13.78
CA PHE A 465 4.62 -4.19 -12.33
C PHE A 465 5.32 -5.47 -11.87
N ASP A 466 5.90 -5.55 -10.67
CA ASP A 466 6.14 -4.44 -9.76
C ASP A 466 7.30 -3.57 -10.27
N GLN A 467 7.17 -2.25 -10.19
CA GLN A 467 8.22 -1.34 -10.66
C GLN A 467 9.19 -1.06 -9.51
N GLN A 468 10.50 -1.18 -9.76
CA GLN A 468 11.51 -1.09 -8.72
C GLN A 468 12.34 0.21 -8.80
N PRO A 469 12.66 0.84 -7.65
CA PRO A 469 13.53 2.02 -7.54
C PRO A 469 14.89 1.92 -8.26
N VAL A 470 15.51 0.74 -8.25
CA VAL A 470 16.83 0.52 -8.87
C VAL A 470 16.81 0.68 -10.39
N GLU A 471 15.68 0.45 -11.04
CA GLU A 471 15.55 0.70 -12.49
C GLU A 471 15.58 2.21 -12.78
N ALA A 472 14.86 2.99 -11.97
CA ALA A 472 14.84 4.45 -12.10
C ALA A 472 16.23 5.04 -11.81
N GLN A 473 16.90 4.58 -10.75
CA GLN A 473 18.27 5.01 -10.44
C GLN A 473 19.25 4.66 -11.56
N ALA A 474 19.25 3.42 -12.05
CA ALA A 474 20.16 3.02 -13.12
C ALA A 474 19.92 3.83 -14.41
N MET A 475 18.65 4.15 -14.72
CA MET A 475 18.30 4.98 -15.87
C MET A 475 18.81 6.42 -15.71
N VAL A 476 18.67 7.01 -14.51
CA VAL A 476 19.22 8.34 -14.21
C VAL A 476 20.74 8.36 -14.47
N SER A 477 21.49 7.43 -13.87
CA SER A 477 22.94 7.40 -14.01
C SER A 477 23.37 7.20 -15.48
N ALA A 478 22.74 6.27 -16.20
CA ALA A 478 23.05 5.99 -17.60
C ALA A 478 22.79 7.20 -18.51
N CYS A 479 21.66 7.89 -18.30
CA CYS A 479 21.31 9.08 -19.08
C CYS A 479 22.23 10.27 -18.75
N LEU A 480 22.62 10.46 -17.49
CA LEU A 480 23.59 11.49 -17.14
C LEU A 480 24.96 11.23 -17.79
N MET A 481 25.41 9.97 -17.84
CA MET A 481 26.62 9.61 -18.57
C MET A 481 26.49 9.84 -20.07
N ALA A 482 25.35 9.46 -20.68
CA ALA A 482 25.10 9.72 -22.10
C ALA A 482 25.12 11.22 -22.42
N TYR A 483 24.57 12.06 -21.52
CA TYR A 483 24.66 13.51 -21.64
C TYR A 483 26.11 14.01 -21.57
N GLN A 484 26.92 13.49 -20.64
CA GLN A 484 28.34 13.85 -20.53
C GLN A 484 29.15 13.47 -21.79
N ILE A 485 28.83 12.33 -22.42
CA ILE A 485 29.49 11.85 -23.64
C ILE A 485 29.07 12.66 -24.87
N THR A 486 27.77 12.94 -25.02
CA THR A 486 27.21 13.47 -26.28
C THR A 486 26.93 14.96 -26.27
N GLY A 487 26.74 15.56 -25.09
CA GLY A 487 26.22 16.91 -24.93
C GLY A 487 24.74 17.09 -25.29
N ASP A 488 24.03 16.02 -25.70
CA ASP A 488 22.62 16.11 -26.10
C ASP A 488 21.69 16.20 -24.88
N LYS A 489 21.03 17.35 -24.75
CA LYS A 489 20.09 17.66 -23.68
C LYS A 489 18.90 16.70 -23.62
N CYS A 490 18.62 15.91 -24.66
CA CYS A 490 17.59 14.88 -24.60
C CYS A 490 17.86 13.89 -23.45
N TRP A 491 19.12 13.50 -23.24
CA TRP A 491 19.50 12.57 -22.18
C TRP A 491 19.26 13.14 -20.79
N HIS A 492 19.52 14.43 -20.57
CA HIS A 492 19.18 15.09 -19.32
C HIS A 492 17.66 15.11 -19.07
N LYS A 493 16.84 15.22 -20.13
CA LYS A 493 15.38 15.11 -20.01
C LYS A 493 14.94 13.69 -19.65
N GLU A 494 15.58 12.66 -20.22
CA GLU A 494 15.30 11.26 -19.87
C GLU A 494 15.73 10.95 -18.43
N ALA A 495 16.90 11.40 -17.99
CA ALA A 495 17.35 11.32 -16.61
C ALA A 495 16.31 11.95 -15.67
N ARG A 496 15.82 13.14 -16.02
CA ARG A 496 14.79 13.81 -15.22
C ARG A 496 13.46 13.06 -15.23
N SER A 497 13.04 12.53 -16.37
CA SER A 497 11.81 11.72 -16.50
C SER A 497 11.87 10.47 -15.60
N ALA A 498 13.01 9.79 -15.57
CA ALA A 498 13.24 8.65 -14.69
C ALA A 498 13.25 9.05 -13.21
N PHE A 499 13.85 10.21 -12.87
CA PHE A 499 13.83 10.71 -11.50
C PHE A 499 12.43 11.13 -11.04
N ASP A 500 11.63 11.76 -11.90
CA ASP A 500 10.26 12.17 -11.58
C ASP A 500 9.36 10.97 -11.22
N TRP A 501 9.71 9.74 -11.60
CA TRP A 501 9.04 8.51 -11.16
C TRP A 501 9.00 8.39 -9.63
N PHE A 502 10.10 8.76 -8.94
CA PHE A 502 10.15 8.79 -7.48
C PHE A 502 9.18 9.80 -6.87
N LEU A 503 8.94 10.90 -7.58
CA LEU A 503 8.09 12.02 -7.14
C LEU A 503 6.60 11.80 -7.47
N GLY A 504 6.28 10.69 -8.12
CA GLY A 504 4.91 10.33 -8.46
C GLY A 504 4.56 10.51 -9.93
N ARG A 505 5.48 10.87 -10.82
CA ARG A 505 5.23 10.84 -12.27
C ARG A 505 5.36 9.41 -12.80
N ASN A 506 4.48 8.53 -12.33
CA ASN A 506 4.44 7.11 -12.61
C ASN A 506 3.00 6.64 -12.90
N ASP A 507 2.82 5.33 -13.12
CA ASP A 507 1.52 4.78 -13.56
C ASP A 507 0.35 5.04 -12.60
N LEU A 508 0.61 5.26 -11.31
CA LEU A 508 -0.44 5.50 -10.32
C LEU A 508 -0.56 6.96 -9.88
N ASN A 509 0.32 7.84 -10.37
CA ASN A 509 0.45 9.21 -9.88
C ASN A 509 0.70 9.29 -8.35
N LEU A 510 1.47 8.34 -7.80
CA LEU A 510 1.72 8.23 -6.36
C LEU A 510 3.22 8.33 -6.06
N PRO A 511 3.64 9.15 -5.08
CA PRO A 511 5.06 9.30 -4.76
C PRO A 511 5.63 8.01 -4.16
N ILE A 512 6.85 7.68 -4.59
CA ILE A 512 7.65 6.58 -4.05
C ILE A 512 8.59 7.12 -2.96
N TYR A 513 9.18 8.29 -3.19
CA TYR A 513 9.92 9.02 -2.17
C TYR A 513 8.97 9.59 -1.11
N ASP A 514 9.33 9.43 0.17
CA ASP A 514 8.60 10.00 1.31
C ASP A 514 9.41 11.17 1.91
N PRO A 515 9.01 12.44 1.67
CA PRO A 515 9.71 13.59 2.21
C PRO A 515 9.59 13.71 3.74
N THR A 516 8.62 13.03 4.36
CA THR A 516 8.43 13.06 5.82
C THR A 516 9.53 12.26 6.51
N THR A 517 9.85 11.07 5.98
CA THR A 517 10.82 10.16 6.57
C THR A 517 12.22 10.36 6.02
N GLY A 518 12.34 10.86 4.78
CA GLY A 518 13.58 10.84 3.99
C GLY A 518 13.88 9.50 3.33
N GLY A 519 12.96 8.53 3.42
CA GLY A 519 13.09 7.21 2.82
C GLY A 519 12.39 7.09 1.48
N CYS A 520 12.55 5.94 0.82
CA CYS A 520 11.93 5.64 -0.46
C CYS A 520 11.23 4.29 -0.36
N ARG A 521 10.01 4.21 -0.88
CA ARG A 521 9.22 2.98 -0.92
C ARG A 521 9.84 1.93 -1.86
N ASP A 522 9.73 0.66 -1.50
CA ASP A 522 10.41 -0.46 -2.18
C ASP A 522 9.95 -0.72 -3.62
N GLY A 523 8.81 -0.16 -4.01
CA GLY A 523 8.34 -0.26 -5.38
C GLY A 523 6.92 0.23 -5.57
N LEU A 524 6.45 0.10 -6.80
CA LEU A 524 5.07 0.38 -7.19
C LEU A 524 4.40 -0.93 -7.62
N HIS A 525 3.37 -1.34 -6.89
CA HIS A 525 2.46 -2.43 -7.25
C HIS A 525 1.36 -1.91 -8.21
N PRO A 526 0.54 -2.80 -8.81
CA PRO A 526 -0.52 -2.39 -9.74
C PRO A 526 -1.57 -1.43 -9.16
N ASP A 527 -1.75 -1.41 -7.84
CA ASP A 527 -2.81 -0.67 -7.15
C ASP A 527 -2.31 0.26 -6.04
N ARG A 528 -1.04 0.17 -5.63
CA ARG A 528 -0.45 0.92 -4.51
C ARG A 528 1.08 0.94 -4.56
N PRO A 529 1.74 1.86 -3.85
CA PRO A 529 3.15 1.72 -3.50
C PRO A 529 3.37 0.57 -2.50
N ASN A 530 4.54 -0.05 -2.50
CA ASN A 530 5.00 -0.87 -1.39
C ASN A 530 5.33 0.05 -0.19
N GLU A 531 4.68 -0.13 0.95
CA GLU A 531 4.87 0.79 2.08
C GLU A 531 6.21 0.62 2.82
N ASN A 532 6.93 -0.48 2.59
CA ASN A 532 8.28 -0.68 3.12
C ASN A 532 9.27 0.29 2.49
N GLN A 533 10.19 0.80 3.30
CA GLN A 533 11.28 1.69 2.89
C GLN A 533 12.63 1.01 3.18
N GLY A 534 13.03 0.04 2.36
CA GLY A 534 14.27 -0.71 2.50
C GLY A 534 15.53 0.08 2.11
N ALA A 535 16.68 -0.58 2.22
CA ALA A 535 17.96 0.02 1.86
C ALA A 535 18.07 0.29 0.37
N GLU A 536 17.80 -0.73 -0.46
CA GLU A 536 17.93 -0.63 -1.91
C GLU A 536 17.16 0.58 -2.46
N SER A 537 15.91 0.75 -2.05
CA SER A 537 15.02 1.80 -2.51
C SER A 537 15.45 3.19 -2.03
N THR A 538 15.80 3.31 -0.76
CA THR A 538 16.29 4.56 -0.15
C THR A 538 17.59 5.00 -0.81
N LEU A 539 18.54 4.08 -0.99
CA LEU A 539 19.84 4.36 -1.61
C LEU A 539 19.70 4.65 -3.11
N ALA A 540 18.79 3.97 -3.81
CA ALA A 540 18.51 4.27 -5.22
C ALA A 540 18.01 5.71 -5.41
N PHE A 541 17.08 6.16 -4.56
CA PHE A 541 16.61 7.55 -4.59
C PHE A 541 17.73 8.55 -4.27
N LEU A 542 18.48 8.31 -3.18
CA LEU A 542 19.55 9.20 -2.76
C LEU A 542 20.65 9.31 -3.83
N GLN A 543 21.08 8.19 -4.40
CA GLN A 543 22.06 8.19 -5.48
C GLN A 543 21.56 9.01 -6.68
N ALA A 544 20.34 8.79 -7.14
CA ALA A 544 19.77 9.53 -8.27
C ALA A 544 19.66 11.04 -7.99
N LEU A 545 19.24 11.42 -6.77
CA LEU A 545 19.15 12.82 -6.35
C LEU A 545 20.52 13.50 -6.31
N LEU A 546 21.53 12.82 -5.75
CA LEU A 546 22.88 13.36 -5.60
C LEU A 546 23.58 13.50 -6.97
N GLU A 547 23.44 12.52 -7.85
CA GLU A 547 23.98 12.58 -9.21
C GLU A 547 23.36 13.73 -10.03
N LEU A 548 22.05 13.94 -9.92
CA LEU A 548 21.38 15.07 -10.58
C LEU A 548 21.88 16.42 -10.07
N ARG A 549 22.03 16.58 -8.74
CA ARG A 549 22.57 17.82 -8.13
C ARG A 549 23.98 18.12 -8.64
N LEU A 550 24.86 17.12 -8.61
CA LEU A 550 26.22 17.25 -9.14
C LEU A 550 26.23 17.64 -10.62
N SER A 551 25.32 17.08 -11.42
CA SER A 551 25.17 17.45 -12.83
C SER A 551 24.68 18.90 -13.01
N GLU A 552 23.74 19.36 -12.18
CA GLU A 552 23.24 20.75 -12.23
C GLU A 552 24.32 21.76 -11.85
N ASP A 553 25.14 21.48 -10.84
CA ASP A 553 26.28 22.32 -10.43
C ASP A 553 27.33 22.46 -11.54
N ILE A 554 27.61 21.36 -12.27
CA ILE A 554 28.51 21.39 -13.44
C ILE A 554 27.91 22.25 -14.57
N ILE A 555 26.60 22.13 -14.83
CA ILE A 555 25.95 22.94 -15.88
C ILE A 555 25.93 24.42 -15.51
N LEU A 556 25.71 24.77 -14.24
CA LEU A 556 25.71 26.15 -13.76
C LEU A 556 27.11 26.77 -13.85
N SER A 557 28.14 26.06 -13.35
CA SER A 557 29.53 26.53 -13.45
C SER A 557 30.00 26.74 -14.90
N LEU A 558 29.63 25.85 -15.83
CA LEU A 558 29.93 26.03 -17.26
C LEU A 558 29.23 27.25 -17.88
N LYS A 559 28.03 27.60 -17.43
CA LYS A 559 27.31 28.81 -17.90
C LYS A 559 27.92 30.09 -17.37
N GLU A 560 28.37 30.09 -16.11
CA GLU A 560 29.07 31.24 -15.52
C GLU A 560 30.38 31.52 -16.26
N VAL A 561 31.16 30.47 -16.56
CA VAL A 561 32.41 30.59 -17.34
C VAL A 561 32.16 31.06 -18.78
N ALA A 562 31.06 30.67 -19.42
CA ALA A 562 30.71 31.13 -20.77
C ALA A 562 30.13 32.56 -20.83
N SER A 563 29.80 33.15 -19.66
CA SER A 563 29.29 34.52 -19.53
C SER A 563 30.34 35.55 -19.15
N LEU A 564 31.56 35.09 -18.86
CA LEU A 564 32.79 35.87 -18.67
C LEU A 564 33.59 35.90 -19.98
#